data_AF-A0AAV7MLV8-F1
#
_entry.id   AF-A0AAV7MLV8-F1
#
_cell.length_a   1.000
_cell.length_b   1.000
_cell.length_c   1.000
_cell.angle_alpha   90.00
_cell.angle_beta   90.00
_cell.angle_gamma   90.00
#
_symmetry.space_group_name_H-M   'P 1'
#
loop_
_entity.id
_entity.type
_entity.pdbx_description
1 polymer ?
#
loop_
_entity_poly.entity_id
_entity_poly.type
_entity_poly.pdbx_seq_one_letter_code
_entity_poly.pdbx_strand_id
1 'polypeptide(L)'
;MELCKSAEEVNSLTLLHQFHSGLYTESCFVLAEGWYEDKMLHINAFGFPPTEPASTTRAYYGNINFFGGPSATSVKASVKLKQLEEENEDAMFVIASDMWFDNAEVLDKIRTMFTGYSAVPPTCFIFCGNFLSTPYGKNQIKLLKDSLKGLADIICDYPNILKSSRFVFIPGPEDPGPSCILPRPPIAENITHEFRQRVPLSMFTTNPCRIQYCTQEMIFFREDIVNKMCRNCVRFPSSSLDIPNHFVKTILSQGHLTPLPLFVSPVYWAYDYVLRLYPVPDLIVIADKYDPFTVSNTDCLCINPVRIRFVYLFPCF
;
A
#
# COMPACT_ATOMS: atom_id res chain seq x y z
N MET A 1 15.33 -40.27 -11.56
CA MET A 1 16.67 -40.14 -10.96
C MET A 1 17.51 -39.40 -11.98
N GLU A 2 18.26 -38.41 -11.55
CA GLU A 2 18.87 -37.32 -12.34
C GLU A 2 17.92 -36.17 -12.72
N LEU A 3 17.92 -35.15 -11.87
CA LEU A 3 18.25 -33.76 -12.25
C LEU A 3 18.44 -32.94 -10.95
N CYS A 4 19.37 -33.37 -10.11
CA CYS A 4 20.05 -32.44 -9.21
C CYS A 4 21.15 -31.77 -10.04
N LYS A 5 20.82 -30.70 -10.75
CA LYS A 5 21.87 -29.77 -11.18
C LYS A 5 22.39 -29.08 -9.94
N SER A 6 23.69 -29.23 -9.69
CA SER A 6 24.38 -28.73 -8.51
C SER A 6 24.24 -27.21 -8.42
N ALA A 7 24.10 -26.70 -7.20
CA ALA A 7 24.04 -25.27 -6.91
C ALA A 7 25.27 -24.48 -7.42
N GLU A 8 26.35 -25.17 -7.80
CA GLU A 8 27.54 -24.59 -8.41
C GLU A 8 27.36 -24.19 -9.90
N GLU A 9 26.53 -24.89 -10.68
CA GLU A 9 26.23 -24.49 -12.07
C GLU A 9 25.32 -23.25 -12.15
N VAL A 10 24.46 -23.04 -11.15
CA VAL A 10 23.68 -21.81 -11.03
C VAL A 10 24.59 -20.64 -10.65
N ASN A 11 25.61 -20.88 -9.83
CA ASN A 11 26.57 -19.85 -9.42
C ASN A 11 27.55 -19.44 -10.54
N SER A 12 27.88 -20.31 -11.50
CA SER A 12 28.82 -19.94 -12.59
C SER A 12 28.19 -19.00 -13.64
N LEU A 13 26.86 -19.03 -13.81
CA LEU A 13 26.12 -18.09 -14.68
C LEU A 13 25.90 -16.70 -14.01
N THR A 14 25.98 -16.63 -12.68
CA THR A 14 25.64 -15.42 -11.91
C THR A 14 26.71 -14.32 -11.87
N LEU A 15 27.94 -14.56 -12.36
CA LEU A 15 29.05 -13.60 -12.33
C LEU A 15 29.14 -12.65 -13.53
N LEU A 16 28.37 -12.87 -14.60
CA LEU A 16 28.54 -12.15 -15.88
C LEU A 16 27.46 -11.11 -16.21
N HIS A 17 26.34 -11.07 -15.49
CA HIS A 17 25.16 -10.30 -15.89
C HIS A 17 24.98 -9.05 -15.02
N GLN A 18 24.91 -7.87 -15.66
CA GLN A 18 24.71 -6.59 -14.98
C GLN A 18 23.22 -6.33 -14.76
N PHE A 19 22.82 -6.11 -13.51
CA PHE A 19 21.44 -5.73 -13.18
C PHE A 19 21.43 -4.24 -12.81
N HIS A 20 20.57 -3.46 -13.45
CA HIS A 20 20.27 -2.11 -12.97
C HIS A 20 19.57 -2.16 -11.61
N SER A 21 19.52 -1.04 -10.89
CA SER A 21 18.87 -0.98 -9.59
C SER A 21 17.39 -1.43 -9.65
N GLY A 22 17.04 -2.46 -8.89
CA GLY A 22 15.67 -2.95 -8.73
C GLY A 22 15.61 -4.25 -7.95
N LEU A 23 14.45 -4.60 -7.42
CA LEU A 23 14.14 -5.97 -6.98
C LEU A 23 13.56 -6.76 -8.16
N TYR A 24 14.34 -7.63 -8.78
CA TYR A 24 13.91 -8.47 -9.90
C TYR A 24 13.31 -9.77 -9.37
N THR A 25 12.01 -9.96 -9.55
CA THR A 25 11.29 -11.18 -9.16
C THR A 25 10.89 -12.00 -10.39
N GLU A 26 10.47 -13.25 -10.17
CA GLU A 26 10.11 -14.22 -11.23
C GLU A 26 9.05 -13.70 -12.24
N SER A 27 8.16 -12.79 -11.83
CA SER A 27 7.09 -12.24 -12.69
C SER A 27 7.28 -10.78 -13.07
N CYS A 28 8.47 -10.20 -12.86
CA CYS A 28 8.76 -8.87 -13.36
C CYS A 28 8.92 -8.86 -14.88
N PHE A 29 8.36 -7.83 -15.53
CA PHE A 29 8.69 -7.47 -16.90
C PHE A 29 10.03 -6.75 -16.94
N VAL A 30 10.94 -7.21 -17.81
CA VAL A 30 12.30 -6.68 -17.90
C VAL A 30 12.67 -6.38 -19.35
N LEU A 31 13.53 -5.40 -19.52
CA LEU A 31 14.29 -5.18 -20.75
C LEU A 31 15.58 -5.99 -20.62
N ALA A 32 15.73 -7.03 -21.44
CA ALA A 32 16.91 -7.87 -21.50
C ALA A 32 17.73 -7.50 -22.73
N GLU A 33 18.94 -6.97 -22.52
CA GLU A 33 19.90 -6.68 -23.58
C GLU A 33 20.85 -7.87 -23.73
N GLY A 34 21.08 -8.34 -24.96
CA GLY A 34 21.89 -9.52 -25.19
C GLY A 34 21.95 -9.95 -26.66
N TRP A 35 22.40 -11.18 -26.89
CA TRP A 35 22.50 -11.80 -28.20
C TRP A 35 21.89 -13.21 -28.16
N TYR A 36 21.51 -13.72 -29.33
CA TYR A 36 20.79 -14.99 -29.46
C TYR A 36 21.55 -15.95 -30.36
N GLU A 37 21.82 -17.15 -29.86
CA GLU A 37 22.49 -18.23 -30.59
C GLU A 37 21.93 -19.58 -30.12
N ASP A 38 21.82 -20.56 -31.03
CA ASP A 38 21.43 -21.94 -30.71
C ASP A 38 20.18 -22.11 -29.82
N LYS A 39 19.16 -21.28 -30.06
CA LYS A 39 17.91 -21.26 -29.29
C LYS A 39 18.07 -20.84 -27.82
N MET A 40 19.21 -20.23 -27.48
CA MET A 40 19.49 -19.62 -26.19
C MET A 40 19.67 -18.11 -26.34
N LEU A 41 18.98 -17.34 -25.49
CA LEU A 41 19.19 -15.90 -25.36
C LEU A 41 20.25 -15.66 -24.28
N HIS A 42 21.42 -15.21 -24.69
CA HIS A 42 22.50 -14.81 -23.81
C HIS A 42 22.34 -13.35 -23.44
N ILE A 43 22.06 -13.08 -22.17
CA ILE A 43 21.75 -11.74 -21.68
C ILE A 43 23.05 -11.11 -21.16
N ASN A 44 23.24 -9.82 -21.37
CA ASN A 44 24.35 -9.05 -20.81
C ASN A 44 23.86 -8.19 -19.64
N ALA A 45 22.70 -7.55 -19.84
CA ALA A 45 22.13 -6.64 -18.87
C ALA A 45 20.61 -6.78 -18.73
N PHE A 46 20.13 -6.59 -17.51
CA PHE A 46 18.71 -6.48 -17.17
C PHE A 46 18.39 -5.08 -16.69
N GLY A 47 17.36 -4.49 -17.27
CA GLY A 47 16.75 -3.24 -16.84
C GLY A 47 15.23 -3.38 -16.69
N PHE A 48 14.63 -2.44 -15.98
CA PHE A 48 13.18 -2.28 -16.02
C PHE A 48 12.74 -1.36 -17.15
N PRO A 49 11.50 -1.51 -17.65
CA PRO A 49 10.91 -0.48 -18.49
C PRO A 49 10.94 0.87 -17.75
N PRO A 50 11.21 1.98 -18.45
CA PRO A 50 11.27 3.29 -17.82
C PRO A 50 9.88 3.68 -17.29
N THR A 51 9.82 4.15 -16.04
CA THR A 51 8.59 4.66 -15.45
C THR A 51 8.16 5.96 -16.14
N GLU A 52 6.90 6.01 -16.58
CA GLU A 52 6.30 7.21 -17.14
C GLU A 52 5.69 8.08 -16.03
N PRO A 53 6.07 9.36 -15.89
CA PRO A 53 5.46 10.25 -14.90
C PRO A 53 4.04 10.62 -15.29
N ALA A 54 3.21 10.92 -14.29
CA ALA A 54 1.79 11.20 -14.48
C ALA A 54 1.51 12.39 -15.43
N SER A 55 2.41 13.37 -15.48
CA SER A 55 2.34 14.52 -16.41
C SER A 55 2.41 14.06 -17.88
N THR A 56 3.34 13.16 -18.18
CA THR A 56 3.51 12.57 -19.51
C THR A 56 2.31 11.71 -19.89
N THR A 57 1.79 10.89 -18.98
CA THR A 57 0.57 10.09 -19.22
C THR A 57 -0.62 10.98 -19.58
N ARG A 58 -0.81 12.09 -18.85
CA ARG A 58 -1.89 13.05 -19.17
C ARG A 58 -1.68 13.78 -20.49
N ALA A 59 -0.43 14.02 -20.89
CA ALA A 59 -0.14 14.63 -22.19
C ALA A 59 -0.56 13.72 -23.36
N TYR A 60 -0.40 12.40 -23.21
CA TYR A 60 -0.79 11.43 -24.24
C TYR A 60 -2.29 11.06 -24.22
N TYR A 61 -2.83 10.76 -23.05
CA TYR A 61 -4.20 10.25 -22.91
C TYR A 61 -5.25 11.33 -22.58
N GLY A 62 -4.82 12.57 -22.37
CA GLY A 62 -5.67 13.66 -21.93
C GLY A 62 -6.11 13.50 -20.47
N ASN A 63 -7.35 13.94 -20.17
CA ASN A 63 -7.87 14.05 -18.81
C ASN A 63 -8.83 12.90 -18.43
N ILE A 64 -8.57 11.69 -18.93
CA ILE A 64 -9.36 10.50 -18.58
C ILE A 64 -9.19 10.21 -17.08
N ASN A 65 -10.30 9.91 -16.39
CA ASN A 65 -10.24 9.50 -14.99
C ASN A 65 -9.91 8.00 -14.86
N PHE A 66 -8.61 7.68 -14.81
CA PHE A 66 -8.13 6.31 -14.53
C PHE A 66 -8.22 5.94 -13.05
N PHE A 67 -8.18 6.92 -12.16
CA PHE A 67 -8.12 6.71 -10.72
C PHE A 67 -9.45 6.21 -10.16
N GLY A 68 -10.55 6.75 -10.69
CA GLY A 68 -11.93 6.44 -10.30
C GLY A 68 -12.55 7.57 -9.47
N GLY A 69 -13.67 7.27 -8.83
CA GLY A 69 -14.42 8.23 -8.02
C GLY A 69 -15.49 9.01 -8.81
N PRO A 70 -16.11 10.03 -8.19
CA PRO A 70 -17.30 10.69 -8.75
C PRO A 70 -17.03 11.56 -9.99
N SER A 71 -15.80 12.02 -10.17
CA SER A 71 -15.45 12.92 -11.27
C SER A 71 -15.41 12.17 -12.61
N ALA A 72 -15.98 12.76 -13.65
CA ALA A 72 -15.89 12.20 -15.01
C ALA A 72 -14.49 12.37 -15.63
N THR A 73 -13.76 13.42 -15.20
CA THR A 73 -12.40 13.75 -15.67
C THR A 73 -11.38 13.61 -14.54
N SER A 74 -10.10 13.49 -14.88
CA SER A 74 -9.02 13.47 -13.89
C SER A 74 -9.08 14.71 -12.98
N VAL A 75 -8.99 14.48 -11.66
CA VAL A 75 -9.04 15.55 -10.65
C VAL A 75 -7.83 16.48 -10.74
N LYS A 76 -6.70 15.99 -11.29
CA LYS A 76 -5.46 16.77 -11.51
C LYS A 76 -5.64 17.91 -12.51
N ALA A 77 -6.67 17.87 -13.36
CA ALA A 77 -6.98 18.94 -14.30
C ALA A 77 -7.88 20.04 -13.69
N SER A 78 -8.41 19.84 -12.48
CA SER A 78 -9.38 20.76 -11.88
C SER A 78 -8.69 21.91 -11.15
N VAL A 79 -8.73 23.10 -11.74
CA VAL A 79 -8.19 24.33 -11.13
C VAL A 79 -8.88 24.66 -9.80
N LYS A 80 -10.19 24.41 -9.70
CA LYS A 80 -10.96 24.67 -8.48
C LYS A 80 -10.49 23.79 -7.31
N LEU A 81 -10.25 22.50 -7.58
CA LEU A 81 -9.77 21.59 -6.54
C LEU A 81 -8.35 21.95 -6.11
N LYS A 82 -7.51 22.41 -7.06
CA LYS A 82 -6.16 22.88 -6.75
C LYS A 82 -6.18 24.10 -5.82
N GLN A 83 -7.05 25.07 -6.06
CA GLN A 83 -7.23 26.22 -5.18
C GLN A 83 -7.66 25.80 -3.77
N LEU A 84 -8.62 24.89 -3.64
CA LEU A 84 -9.08 24.39 -2.33
C LEU A 84 -8.00 23.60 -1.57
N GLU A 85 -7.08 22.96 -2.31
CA GLU A 85 -5.93 22.28 -1.74
C GLU A 85 -4.93 23.27 -1.15
N GLU A 86 -4.58 24.31 -1.93
CA GLU A 86 -3.67 25.38 -1.52
C GLU A 86 -4.25 26.24 -0.39
N GLU A 87 -5.57 26.43 -0.33
CA GLU A 87 -6.26 27.16 0.74
C GLU A 87 -6.30 26.41 2.06
N ASN A 88 -6.19 25.08 2.05
CA ASN A 88 -6.38 24.25 3.25
C ASN A 88 -5.04 23.68 3.75
N GLU A 89 -4.17 24.56 4.24
CA GLU A 89 -2.86 24.21 4.80
C GLU A 89 -2.96 23.28 6.04
N ASP A 90 -4.10 23.30 6.75
CA ASP A 90 -4.35 22.44 7.92
C ASP A 90 -4.80 21.01 7.54
N ALA A 91 -4.86 20.68 6.25
CA ALA A 91 -5.18 19.33 5.80
C ALA A 91 -4.17 18.32 6.33
N MET A 92 -4.66 17.29 7.02
CA MET A 92 -3.79 16.29 7.63
C MET A 92 -4.37 14.88 7.56
N PHE A 93 -3.51 13.94 7.16
CA PHE A 93 -3.81 12.50 7.13
C PHE A 93 -2.92 11.77 8.11
N VAL A 94 -3.51 11.08 9.08
CA VAL A 94 -2.79 10.24 10.04
C VAL A 94 -2.92 8.79 9.60
N ILE A 95 -1.80 8.15 9.29
CA ILE A 95 -1.76 6.79 8.76
C ILE A 95 -1.07 5.90 9.79
N ALA A 96 -1.71 4.79 10.14
CA ALA A 96 -1.13 3.79 11.02
C ALA A 96 -1.43 2.37 10.52
N SER A 97 -0.48 1.46 10.72
CA SER A 97 -0.55 0.05 10.29
C SER A 97 -0.39 -0.90 11.48
N ASP A 98 -0.92 -2.13 11.32
CA ASP A 98 -0.95 -3.18 12.34
C ASP A 98 -1.59 -2.73 13.65
N MET A 99 -2.83 -2.25 13.53
CA MET A 99 -3.64 -1.68 14.59
C MET A 99 -4.34 -2.76 15.44
N TRP A 100 -3.61 -3.46 16.30
CA TRP A 100 -4.16 -4.53 17.15
C TRP A 100 -5.07 -3.98 18.26
N PHE A 101 -6.38 -3.94 18.02
CA PHE A 101 -7.38 -3.39 18.94
C PHE A 101 -7.69 -4.33 20.12
N ASP A 102 -7.19 -5.55 20.12
CA ASP A 102 -7.23 -6.49 21.25
C ASP A 102 -6.12 -6.23 22.28
N ASN A 103 -5.10 -5.44 21.93
CA ASN A 103 -4.01 -5.12 22.84
C ASN A 103 -4.26 -3.79 23.58
N ALA A 104 -4.29 -3.84 24.91
CA ALA A 104 -4.46 -2.66 25.76
C ALA A 104 -3.39 -1.58 25.51
N GLU A 105 -2.13 -1.96 25.28
CA GLU A 105 -1.05 -1.01 25.01
C GLU A 105 -1.30 -0.21 23.72
N VAL A 106 -1.93 -0.82 22.72
CA VAL A 106 -2.29 -0.17 21.46
C VAL A 106 -3.42 0.83 21.71
N LEU A 107 -4.45 0.44 22.46
CA LEU A 107 -5.56 1.32 22.82
C LEU A 107 -5.09 2.55 23.63
N ASP A 108 -4.14 2.38 24.56
CA ASP A 108 -3.57 3.48 25.34
C ASP A 108 -2.76 4.46 24.47
N LYS A 109 -2.04 3.95 23.48
CA LYS A 109 -1.36 4.78 22.48
C LYS A 109 -2.33 5.53 21.58
N ILE A 110 -3.44 4.91 21.20
CA ILE A 110 -4.52 5.57 20.45
C ILE A 110 -5.13 6.70 21.29
N ARG A 111 -5.38 6.49 22.59
CA ARG A 111 -5.82 7.56 23.50
C ARG A 111 -4.82 8.70 23.57
N THR A 112 -3.52 8.39 23.67
CA THR A 112 -2.45 9.39 23.69
C THR A 112 -2.42 10.19 22.38
N MET A 113 -2.55 9.50 21.25
CA MET A 113 -2.62 10.12 19.92
C MET A 113 -3.83 11.05 19.78
N PHE A 114 -5.03 10.60 20.17
CA PHE A 114 -6.24 11.43 20.14
C PHE A 114 -6.16 12.61 21.11
N THR A 115 -5.47 12.45 22.24
CA THR A 115 -5.23 13.57 23.15
C THR A 115 -4.36 14.64 22.49
N GLY A 116 -3.30 14.22 21.76
CA GLY A 116 -2.45 15.13 21.00
C GLY A 116 -3.19 15.87 19.87
N TYR A 117 -4.07 15.18 19.16
CA TYR A 117 -4.85 15.76 18.06
C TYR A 117 -6.15 16.44 18.48
N SER A 118 -6.50 16.44 19.77
CA SER A 118 -7.77 17.04 20.23
C SER A 118 -7.84 18.55 19.97
N ALA A 119 -6.69 19.22 19.95
CA ALA A 119 -6.58 20.65 19.64
C ALA A 119 -6.73 20.97 18.14
N VAL A 120 -6.12 20.13 17.29
CA VAL A 120 -6.16 20.26 15.83
C VAL A 120 -6.50 18.88 15.25
N PRO A 121 -7.79 18.55 15.11
CA PRO A 121 -8.20 17.23 14.65
C PRO A 121 -7.84 17.06 13.15
N PRO A 122 -7.15 15.97 12.77
CA PRO A 122 -6.78 15.76 11.38
C PRO A 122 -8.00 15.50 10.52
N THR A 123 -7.87 15.74 9.21
CA THR A 123 -8.93 15.50 8.23
C THR A 123 -9.35 14.04 8.18
N CYS A 124 -8.39 13.11 8.26
CA CYS A 124 -8.67 11.68 8.21
C CYS A 124 -7.63 10.85 8.99
N PHE A 125 -8.13 9.88 9.75
CA PHE A 125 -7.36 8.76 10.28
C PHE A 125 -7.52 7.56 9.37
N ILE A 126 -6.42 6.96 8.97
CA ILE A 126 -6.37 5.78 8.10
C ILE A 126 -5.70 4.67 8.88
N PHE A 127 -6.51 3.70 9.30
CA PHE A 127 -6.08 2.54 10.06
C PHE A 127 -6.03 1.33 9.13
N CYS A 128 -4.81 0.93 8.81
CA CYS A 128 -4.52 -0.30 8.11
C CYS A 128 -4.46 -1.45 9.12
N GLY A 129 -5.06 -2.59 8.76
CA GLY A 129 -4.95 -3.83 9.53
C GLY A 129 -3.51 -4.32 9.65
N ASN A 130 -3.24 -5.44 10.31
CA ASN A 130 -4.24 -6.34 10.91
C ASN A 130 -4.85 -5.72 12.18
N PHE A 131 -6.15 -5.95 12.42
CA PHE A 131 -6.86 -5.34 13.55
C PHE A 131 -6.83 -6.19 14.82
N LEU A 132 -6.42 -7.45 14.71
CA LEU A 132 -6.25 -8.37 15.83
C LEU A 132 -4.81 -8.87 15.87
N SER A 133 -4.24 -9.03 17.07
CA SER A 133 -2.91 -9.62 17.27
C SER A 133 -2.92 -11.14 17.04
N THR A 134 -4.06 -11.79 17.33
CA THR A 134 -4.25 -13.24 17.18
C THR A 134 -5.36 -13.54 16.18
N PRO A 135 -5.01 -13.84 14.91
CA PRO A 135 -6.01 -14.07 13.87
C PRO A 135 -6.61 -15.48 13.88
N TYR A 136 -6.28 -16.30 14.89
CA TYR A 136 -6.68 -17.71 14.96
C TYR A 136 -7.75 -17.91 16.03
N GLY A 137 -8.88 -18.51 15.65
CA GLY A 137 -9.85 -19.03 16.61
C GLY A 137 -11.31 -18.91 16.16
N LYS A 138 -12.15 -19.81 16.66
CA LYS A 138 -13.60 -19.84 16.38
C LYS A 138 -14.32 -18.56 16.81
N ASN A 139 -13.73 -17.78 17.72
CA ASN A 139 -14.29 -16.56 18.27
C ASN A 139 -13.69 -15.28 17.66
N GLN A 140 -12.90 -15.36 16.58
CA GLN A 140 -12.23 -14.19 15.98
C GLN A 140 -13.21 -13.05 15.64
N ILE A 141 -14.36 -13.39 15.03
CA ILE A 141 -15.38 -12.39 14.68
C ILE A 141 -15.96 -11.72 15.94
N LYS A 142 -16.18 -12.47 17.01
CA LYS A 142 -16.69 -11.94 18.27
C LYS A 142 -15.65 -11.02 18.92
N LEU A 143 -14.39 -11.45 18.97
CA LEU A 143 -13.29 -10.66 19.50
C LEU A 143 -13.14 -9.34 18.72
N LEU A 144 -13.17 -9.38 17.38
CA LEU A 144 -13.11 -8.18 16.56
C LEU A 144 -14.28 -7.23 16.85
N LYS A 145 -15.50 -7.75 17.01
CA LYS A 145 -16.66 -6.93 17.41
C LYS A 145 -16.43 -6.25 18.76
N ASP A 146 -15.96 -6.99 19.75
CA ASP A 146 -15.72 -6.47 21.10
C ASP A 146 -14.58 -5.43 21.09
N SER A 147 -13.51 -5.66 20.34
CA SER A 147 -12.41 -4.71 20.14
C SER A 147 -12.85 -3.43 19.42
N LEU A 148 -13.68 -3.54 18.39
CA LEU A 148 -14.27 -2.37 17.71
C LEU A 148 -15.17 -1.56 18.66
N LYS A 149 -15.91 -2.21 19.57
CA LYS A 149 -16.67 -1.48 20.60
C LYS A 149 -15.76 -0.67 21.51
N GLY A 150 -14.67 -1.28 22.00
CA GLY A 150 -13.68 -0.59 22.82
C GLY A 150 -13.05 0.61 22.09
N LEU A 151 -12.76 0.46 20.80
CA LEU A 151 -12.30 1.59 19.98
C LEU A 151 -13.37 2.68 19.82
N ALA A 152 -14.63 2.30 19.60
CA ALA A 152 -15.74 3.25 19.49
C ALA A 152 -15.95 4.03 20.80
N ASP A 153 -15.82 3.37 21.96
CA ASP A 153 -15.84 4.02 23.27
C ASP A 153 -14.75 5.10 23.35
N ILE A 154 -13.51 4.74 22.97
CA ILE A 154 -12.39 5.70 22.95
C ILE A 154 -12.69 6.88 22.04
N ILE A 155 -13.19 6.66 20.82
CA ILE A 155 -13.46 7.77 19.88
C ILE A 155 -14.60 8.66 20.42
N CYS A 156 -15.62 8.07 21.06
CA CYS A 156 -16.70 8.83 21.70
C CYS A 156 -16.22 9.71 22.86
N ASP A 157 -15.14 9.33 23.55
CA ASP A 157 -14.53 10.17 24.61
C ASP A 157 -13.93 11.48 24.05
N TYR A 158 -13.64 11.56 22.75
CA TYR A 158 -13.05 12.74 22.08
C TYR A 158 -14.05 13.38 21.07
N PRO A 159 -14.99 14.21 21.52
CA PRO A 159 -16.06 14.74 20.68
C PRO A 159 -15.58 15.64 19.53
N ASN A 160 -14.44 16.34 19.70
CA ASN A 160 -13.85 17.18 18.65
C ASN A 160 -13.39 16.35 17.45
N ILE A 161 -12.73 15.22 17.72
CA ILE A 161 -12.26 14.27 16.71
C ILE A 161 -13.46 13.58 16.07
N LEU A 162 -14.42 13.11 16.87
CA LEU A 162 -15.62 12.43 16.36
C LEU A 162 -16.42 13.28 15.36
N LYS A 163 -16.47 14.61 15.56
CA LYS A 163 -17.21 15.52 14.66
C LYS A 163 -16.42 15.95 13.43
N SER A 164 -15.10 16.05 13.53
CA SER A 164 -14.26 16.69 12.51
C SER A 164 -13.53 15.67 11.63
N SER A 165 -13.03 14.59 12.23
CA SER A 165 -12.16 13.63 11.58
C SER A 165 -12.95 12.48 10.96
N ARG A 166 -12.52 12.04 9.78
CA ARG A 166 -12.99 10.81 9.15
C ARG A 166 -12.12 9.62 9.54
N PHE A 167 -12.69 8.42 9.59
CA PHE A 167 -11.95 7.20 9.89
C PHE A 167 -12.07 6.21 8.73
N VAL A 168 -10.94 5.81 8.16
CA VAL A 168 -10.87 4.82 7.09
C VAL A 168 -10.18 3.56 7.60
N PHE A 169 -10.82 2.42 7.45
CA PHE A 169 -10.32 1.12 7.88
C PHE A 169 -10.01 0.25 6.66
N ILE A 170 -8.75 -0.13 6.51
CA ILE A 170 -8.27 -0.95 5.39
C ILE A 170 -7.93 -2.35 5.93
N PRO A 171 -8.59 -3.43 5.45
CA PRO A 171 -8.38 -4.76 5.99
C PRO A 171 -6.99 -5.30 5.66
N GLY A 172 -6.32 -5.85 6.67
CA GLY A 172 -5.06 -6.58 6.55
C GLY A 172 -5.25 -8.05 6.15
N PRO A 173 -4.17 -8.74 5.75
CA PRO A 173 -4.25 -10.11 5.21
C PRO A 173 -4.74 -11.15 6.23
N GLU A 174 -4.66 -10.85 7.52
CA GLU A 174 -5.07 -11.76 8.60
C GLU A 174 -6.45 -11.39 9.19
N ASP A 175 -7.10 -10.36 8.66
CA ASP A 175 -8.43 -9.93 9.12
C ASP A 175 -9.56 -10.82 8.58
N PRO A 176 -10.72 -10.87 9.26
CA PRO A 176 -11.86 -11.67 8.80
C PRO A 176 -12.36 -11.24 7.41
N GLY A 177 -12.29 -12.17 6.47
CA GLY A 177 -12.71 -11.93 5.09
C GLY A 177 -12.51 -13.17 4.21
N PRO A 178 -12.94 -13.11 2.93
CA PRO A 178 -12.77 -14.22 2.02
C PRO A 178 -11.31 -14.31 1.56
N SER A 179 -10.58 -15.30 2.08
CA SER A 179 -9.25 -15.76 1.62
C SER A 179 -8.15 -14.69 1.57
N CYS A 180 -6.91 -15.12 1.33
CA CYS A 180 -5.76 -14.24 1.14
C CYS A 180 -5.60 -13.78 -0.32
N ILE A 181 -6.72 -13.55 -1.04
CA ILE A 181 -6.75 -13.22 -2.48
C ILE A 181 -7.05 -11.73 -2.67
N LEU A 182 -6.31 -11.06 -3.55
CA LEU A 182 -6.48 -9.64 -3.87
C LEU A 182 -7.37 -9.42 -5.12
N PRO A 183 -8.08 -8.28 -5.23
CA PRO A 183 -8.36 -7.32 -4.16
C PRO A 183 -9.29 -7.92 -3.08
N ARG A 184 -9.05 -7.56 -1.82
CA ARG A 184 -9.82 -8.02 -0.66
C ARG A 184 -11.03 -7.09 -0.42
N PRO A 185 -12.22 -7.64 -0.16
CA PRO A 185 -13.39 -6.81 0.16
C PRO A 185 -13.26 -6.20 1.56
N PRO A 186 -14.07 -5.18 1.88
CA PRO A 186 -14.16 -4.66 3.24
C PRO A 186 -14.65 -5.72 4.23
N ILE A 187 -14.36 -5.49 5.51
CA ILE A 187 -14.90 -6.30 6.60
C ILE A 187 -16.43 -6.23 6.56
N ALA A 188 -17.06 -7.41 6.68
CA ALA A 188 -18.50 -7.56 6.55
C ALA A 188 -19.29 -6.58 7.43
N GLU A 189 -20.38 -6.04 6.89
CA GLU A 189 -21.18 -5.02 7.56
C GLU A 189 -21.76 -5.52 8.89
N ASN A 190 -22.11 -6.80 9.00
CA ASN A 190 -22.59 -7.43 10.24
C ASN A 190 -21.57 -7.34 11.40
N ILE A 191 -20.30 -7.14 11.10
CA ILE A 191 -19.22 -6.96 12.09
C ILE A 191 -19.09 -5.49 12.48
N THR A 192 -19.20 -4.59 11.49
CA THR A 192 -18.88 -3.18 11.63
C THR A 192 -20.11 -2.29 11.90
N HIS A 193 -21.33 -2.82 11.81
CA HIS A 193 -22.58 -2.08 11.92
C HIS A 193 -22.69 -1.28 13.23
N GLU A 194 -22.41 -1.90 14.38
CA GLU A 194 -22.46 -1.23 15.69
C GLU A 194 -21.42 -0.10 15.78
N PHE A 195 -20.24 -0.30 15.21
CA PHE A 195 -19.20 0.73 15.15
C PHE A 195 -19.64 1.93 14.30
N ARG A 196 -20.16 1.68 13.08
CA ARG A 196 -20.62 2.71 12.15
C ARG A 196 -21.77 3.55 12.72
N GLN A 197 -22.64 2.95 13.54
CA GLN A 197 -23.71 3.69 14.22
C GLN A 197 -23.18 4.70 15.24
N ARG A 198 -22.09 4.36 15.94
CA ARG A 198 -21.47 5.22 16.95
C ARG A 198 -20.53 6.25 16.35
N VAL A 199 -19.81 5.87 15.29
CA VAL A 199 -18.85 6.72 14.57
C VAL A 199 -19.35 6.86 13.12
N PRO A 200 -20.22 7.84 12.83
CA PRO A 200 -20.88 7.95 11.52
C PRO A 200 -19.90 8.35 10.39
N LEU A 201 -18.80 9.02 10.72
CA LEU A 201 -17.75 9.39 9.75
C LEU A 201 -16.71 8.26 9.53
N SER A 202 -17.10 7.00 9.74
CA SER A 202 -16.25 5.84 9.51
C SER A 202 -16.58 5.10 8.22
N MET A 203 -15.55 4.63 7.53
CA MET A 203 -15.64 3.87 6.30
C MET A 203 -14.71 2.66 6.34
N PHE A 204 -15.27 1.47 6.12
CA PHE A 204 -14.49 0.24 5.95
C PHE A 204 -14.40 -0.04 4.45
N THR A 205 -13.18 -0.10 3.92
CA THR A 205 -12.90 -0.16 2.48
C THR A 205 -12.21 -1.46 2.08
N THR A 206 -11.98 -1.65 0.78
CA THR A 206 -11.22 -2.77 0.22
C THR A 206 -9.71 -2.67 0.52
N ASN A 207 -8.96 -3.72 0.21
CA ASN A 207 -7.51 -3.66 0.16
C ASN A 207 -6.99 -4.26 -1.17
N PRO A 208 -6.28 -3.48 -2.01
CA PRO A 208 -5.96 -2.07 -1.84
C PRO A 208 -7.19 -1.16 -1.91
N CYS A 209 -7.01 0.10 -1.53
CA CYS A 209 -7.99 1.16 -1.78
C CYS A 209 -7.33 2.41 -2.35
N ARG A 210 -8.17 3.29 -2.91
CA ARG A 210 -7.77 4.55 -3.53
C ARG A 210 -8.52 5.67 -2.82
N ILE A 211 -7.80 6.67 -2.34
CA ILE A 211 -8.35 7.86 -1.72
C ILE A 211 -7.95 9.04 -2.59
N GLN A 212 -8.94 9.84 -2.96
CA GLN A 212 -8.75 11.08 -3.68
C GLN A 212 -8.98 12.24 -2.72
N TYR A 213 -8.02 13.15 -2.64
CA TYR A 213 -8.13 14.39 -1.87
C TYR A 213 -7.75 15.56 -2.77
N CYS A 214 -8.70 16.47 -3.02
CA CYS A 214 -8.53 17.57 -3.97
C CYS A 214 -7.93 17.11 -5.31
N THR A 215 -6.71 17.52 -5.66
CA THR A 215 -6.07 17.07 -6.89
C THR A 215 -5.17 15.84 -6.71
N GLN A 216 -4.96 15.41 -5.46
CA GLN A 216 -4.06 14.32 -5.11
C GLN A 216 -4.74 12.95 -5.18
N GLU A 217 -3.99 12.00 -5.73
CA GLU A 217 -4.34 10.60 -5.90
C GLU A 217 -3.48 9.75 -4.96
N MET A 218 -4.10 9.10 -3.98
CA MET A 218 -3.41 8.32 -2.95
C MET A 218 -3.85 6.84 -2.99
N ILE A 219 -2.89 5.92 -3.07
CA ILE A 219 -3.15 4.47 -3.09
C ILE A 219 -2.66 3.85 -1.80
N PHE A 220 -3.53 3.09 -1.12
CA PHE A 220 -3.20 2.40 0.11
C PHE A 220 -3.24 0.89 -0.12
N PHE A 221 -2.19 0.21 0.30
CA PHE A 221 -2.06 -1.22 0.16
C PHE A 221 -1.45 -1.82 1.43
N ARG A 222 -2.23 -2.67 2.12
CA ARG A 222 -1.78 -3.38 3.32
C ARG A 222 -1.37 -4.80 2.97
N GLU A 223 -0.08 -5.04 2.83
CA GLU A 223 0.48 -6.36 2.54
C GLU A 223 1.93 -6.44 2.97
N ASP A 224 2.40 -7.64 3.33
CA ASP A 224 3.81 -7.87 3.68
C ASP A 224 4.64 -8.11 2.40
N ILE A 225 4.53 -7.17 1.46
CA ILE A 225 4.96 -7.30 0.06
C ILE A 225 6.48 -7.26 -0.11
N VAL A 226 7.20 -6.44 0.68
CA VAL A 226 8.66 -6.32 0.59
C VAL A 226 9.30 -7.68 0.86
N ASN A 227 8.87 -8.35 1.92
CA ASN A 227 9.34 -9.69 2.27
C ASN A 227 8.97 -10.73 1.21
N LYS A 228 7.76 -10.65 0.62
CA LYS A 228 7.37 -11.54 -0.48
C LYS A 228 8.24 -11.33 -1.72
N MET A 229 8.55 -10.09 -2.06
CA MET A 229 9.44 -9.78 -3.19
C MET A 229 10.87 -10.27 -2.92
N CYS A 230 11.44 -9.98 -1.75
CA CYS A 230 12.78 -10.45 -1.39
C CYS A 230 12.92 -11.98 -1.45
N ARG A 231 11.89 -12.74 -1.03
CA ARG A 231 11.90 -14.21 -1.11
C ARG A 231 11.83 -14.77 -2.53
N ASN A 232 11.26 -14.02 -3.47
CA ASN A 232 11.09 -14.43 -4.87
C ASN A 232 12.01 -13.65 -5.81
N CYS A 233 13.05 -13.00 -5.27
CA CYS A 233 14.04 -12.31 -6.07
C CYS A 233 14.91 -13.33 -6.80
N VAL A 234 15.13 -13.09 -8.09
CA VAL A 234 16.08 -13.86 -8.92
C VAL A 234 17.50 -13.70 -8.36
N ARG A 235 17.81 -12.51 -7.84
CA ARG A 235 19.09 -12.17 -7.23
C ARG A 235 18.87 -11.14 -6.14
N PHE A 236 19.70 -11.20 -5.10
CA PHE A 236 19.78 -10.10 -4.14
C PHE A 236 20.22 -8.80 -4.83
N PRO A 237 19.55 -7.67 -4.54
CA PRO A 237 19.95 -6.39 -5.11
C PRO A 237 21.35 -6.00 -4.64
N SER A 238 22.00 -5.12 -5.39
CA SER A 238 23.27 -4.53 -5.00
C SER A 238 23.17 -3.82 -3.65
N SER A 239 24.18 -3.99 -2.79
CA SER A 239 24.24 -3.31 -1.48
C SER A 239 24.51 -1.80 -1.58
N SER A 240 24.59 -1.24 -2.79
CA SER A 240 24.81 0.20 -3.01
C SER A 240 23.58 1.06 -2.73
N LEU A 241 22.39 0.47 -2.70
CA LEU A 241 21.14 1.17 -2.48
C LEU A 241 20.27 0.38 -1.51
N ASP A 242 19.53 1.08 -0.66
CA ASP A 242 18.67 0.42 0.32
C ASP A 242 17.52 -0.35 -0.34
N ILE A 243 17.08 -1.43 0.31
CA ILE A 243 15.98 -2.27 -0.16
C ILE A 243 14.71 -1.48 -0.49
N PRO A 244 14.27 -0.48 0.31
CA PRO A 244 13.09 0.32 -0.03
C PRO A 244 13.22 1.06 -1.36
N ASN A 245 14.40 1.59 -1.69
CA ASN A 245 14.60 2.30 -2.96
C ASN A 245 14.52 1.33 -4.16
N HIS A 246 15.11 0.13 -4.02
CA HIS A 246 14.98 -0.92 -5.00
C HIS A 246 13.52 -1.38 -5.18
N PHE A 247 12.80 -1.53 -4.06
CA PHE A 247 11.39 -1.91 -4.04
C PHE A 247 10.50 -0.88 -4.74
N VAL A 248 10.61 0.40 -4.38
CA VAL A 248 9.81 1.49 -4.96
C VAL A 248 10.07 1.62 -6.45
N LYS A 249 11.33 1.51 -6.87
CA LYS A 249 11.67 1.49 -8.29
C LYS A 249 11.02 0.31 -9.01
N THR A 250 11.01 -0.89 -8.43
CA THR A 250 10.32 -2.03 -9.04
C THR A 250 8.83 -1.80 -9.20
N ILE A 251 8.10 -1.47 -8.13
CA ILE A 251 6.62 -1.37 -8.21
C ILE A 251 6.16 -0.28 -9.20
N LEU A 252 6.88 0.84 -9.27
CA LEU A 252 6.58 1.93 -10.20
C LEU A 252 6.92 1.54 -11.64
N SER A 253 8.08 0.92 -11.87
CA SER A 253 8.46 0.49 -13.22
C SER A 253 7.55 -0.62 -13.75
N GLN A 254 7.08 -1.50 -12.87
CA GLN A 254 6.10 -2.54 -13.23
C GLN A 254 4.68 -1.99 -13.37
N GLY A 255 4.40 -0.78 -12.86
CA GLY A 255 3.07 -0.18 -12.86
C GLY A 255 2.02 -1.03 -12.12
N HIS A 256 2.44 -1.81 -11.12
CA HIS A 256 1.59 -2.80 -10.45
C HIS A 256 2.01 -3.03 -8.99
N LEU A 257 1.03 -3.19 -8.09
CA LEU A 257 1.27 -3.37 -6.64
C LEU A 257 1.91 -4.72 -6.31
N THR A 258 1.61 -5.77 -7.08
CA THR A 258 2.04 -7.14 -6.80
C THR A 258 2.72 -7.78 -8.03
N PRO A 259 3.92 -7.33 -8.42
CA PRO A 259 4.68 -7.92 -9.54
C PRO A 259 5.28 -9.28 -9.12
N LEU A 260 4.39 -10.24 -8.84
CA LEU A 260 4.71 -11.54 -8.28
C LEU A 260 3.81 -12.60 -8.91
N PRO A 261 4.26 -13.87 -8.96
CA PRO A 261 3.43 -14.96 -9.45
C PRO A 261 2.16 -15.14 -8.61
N LEU A 262 1.09 -15.66 -9.22
CA LEU A 262 -0.20 -15.91 -8.57
C LEU A 262 -0.11 -16.88 -7.38
N PHE A 263 0.87 -17.79 -7.36
CA PHE A 263 1.07 -18.69 -6.22
C PHE A 263 1.69 -17.99 -5.00
N VAL A 264 2.35 -16.84 -5.19
CA VAL A 264 2.92 -16.02 -4.12
C VAL A 264 1.92 -14.95 -3.67
N SER A 265 1.28 -14.31 -4.64
CA SER A 265 0.30 -13.26 -4.43
C SER A 265 -0.96 -13.58 -5.25
N PRO A 266 -1.91 -14.33 -4.67
CA PRO A 266 -3.13 -14.69 -5.37
C PRO A 266 -3.97 -13.45 -5.71
N VAL A 267 -4.39 -13.35 -6.97
CA VAL A 267 -5.23 -12.26 -7.48
C VAL A 267 -6.41 -12.86 -8.24
N TYR A 268 -7.60 -12.28 -8.06
CA TYR A 268 -8.74 -12.58 -8.92
C TYR A 268 -8.44 -12.12 -10.34
N TRP A 269 -8.35 -13.06 -11.30
CA TRP A 269 -7.90 -12.77 -12.67
C TRP A 269 -8.66 -11.62 -13.34
N ALA A 270 -9.98 -11.55 -13.14
CA ALA A 270 -10.81 -10.50 -13.71
C ALA A 270 -10.59 -9.11 -13.07
N TYR A 271 -10.00 -9.03 -11.88
CA TYR A 271 -9.81 -7.80 -11.10
C TYR A 271 -8.34 -7.37 -10.99
N ASP A 272 -7.44 -7.99 -11.74
CA ASP A 272 -6.00 -7.64 -11.74
C ASP A 272 -5.75 -6.15 -12.01
N TYR A 273 -6.55 -5.54 -12.89
CA TYR A 273 -6.46 -4.12 -13.23
C TYR A 273 -6.63 -3.16 -12.04
N VAL A 274 -7.26 -3.60 -10.94
CA VAL A 274 -7.46 -2.78 -9.73
C VAL A 274 -6.14 -2.58 -8.99
N LEU A 275 -5.19 -3.51 -9.13
CA LEU A 275 -3.87 -3.47 -8.49
C LEU A 275 -2.85 -2.64 -9.28
N ARG A 276 -3.28 -1.99 -10.36
CA ARG A 276 -2.43 -1.16 -11.24
C ARG A 276 -2.04 0.17 -10.57
N LEU A 277 -0.78 0.55 -10.76
CA LEU A 277 -0.15 1.82 -10.34
C LEU A 277 0.12 2.77 -11.52
N TYR A 278 -0.67 2.65 -12.59
CA TYR A 278 -0.56 3.43 -13.82
C TYR A 278 -1.91 4.05 -14.15
N PRO A 279 -2.01 5.39 -14.34
CA PRO A 279 -0.95 6.39 -14.18
C PRO A 279 -0.36 6.44 -12.76
N VAL A 280 0.85 6.99 -12.64
CA VAL A 280 1.56 7.08 -11.35
C VAL A 280 0.80 8.02 -10.39
N PRO A 281 0.44 7.58 -9.17
CA PRO A 281 -0.25 8.40 -8.17
C PRO A 281 0.70 9.39 -7.50
N ASP A 282 0.17 10.33 -6.70
CA ASP A 282 1.00 11.27 -5.93
C ASP A 282 1.58 10.60 -4.67
N LEU A 283 0.78 9.73 -4.03
CA LEU A 283 1.18 9.01 -2.82
C LEU A 283 0.82 7.53 -2.93
N ILE A 284 1.78 6.68 -2.60
CA ILE A 284 1.59 5.25 -2.37
C ILE A 284 1.93 4.94 -0.93
N VAL A 285 0.99 4.34 -0.23
CA VAL A 285 1.13 3.90 1.15
C VAL A 285 1.16 2.38 1.14
N ILE A 286 2.37 1.83 1.25
CA ILE A 286 2.58 0.40 1.41
C ILE A 286 2.67 0.13 2.90
N ALA A 287 1.54 -0.23 3.50
CA ALA A 287 1.48 -0.65 4.89
C ALA A 287 2.07 -2.07 4.99
N ASP A 288 3.36 -2.16 5.25
CA ASP A 288 4.12 -3.41 5.38
C ASP A 288 4.56 -3.60 6.84
N LYS A 289 4.80 -4.84 7.23
CA LYS A 289 5.52 -5.19 8.46
C LYS A 289 7.00 -4.83 8.38
N TYR A 290 7.55 -4.54 7.21
CA TYR A 290 8.92 -4.07 7.04
C TYR A 290 9.19 -2.76 7.81
N ASP A 291 10.46 -2.37 7.95
CA ASP A 291 10.85 -1.13 8.59
C ASP A 291 10.24 0.08 7.86
N PRO A 292 9.86 1.15 8.61
CA PRO A 292 9.27 2.33 8.00
C PRO A 292 10.26 3.01 7.06
N PHE A 293 9.76 3.52 5.95
CA PHE A 293 10.57 4.26 4.98
C PHE A 293 9.74 5.32 4.27
N THR A 294 10.43 6.29 3.69
CA THR A 294 9.85 7.32 2.83
C THR A 294 10.81 7.53 1.67
N VAL A 295 10.34 7.25 0.46
CA VAL A 295 11.14 7.31 -0.77
C VAL A 295 10.31 8.01 -1.83
N SER A 296 10.87 9.03 -2.46
CA SER A 296 10.29 9.67 -3.64
C SER A 296 10.92 9.13 -4.92
N ASN A 297 10.09 8.82 -5.91
CA ASN A 297 10.55 8.38 -7.22
C ASN A 297 9.51 8.74 -8.29
N THR A 298 9.96 9.32 -9.41
CA THR A 298 9.10 9.68 -10.56
C THR A 298 7.84 10.45 -10.15
N ASP A 299 8.04 11.54 -9.37
CA ASP A 299 6.97 12.40 -8.84
C ASP A 299 5.91 11.69 -7.97
N CYS A 300 6.21 10.48 -7.50
CA CYS A 300 5.40 9.73 -6.55
C CYS A 300 6.14 9.62 -5.22
N LEU A 301 5.44 9.91 -4.13
CA LEU A 301 5.90 9.63 -2.79
C LEU A 301 5.47 8.23 -2.38
N CYS A 302 6.39 7.36 -2.00
CA CYS A 302 6.07 6.05 -1.45
C CYS A 302 6.47 6.00 0.02
N ILE A 303 5.51 5.64 0.87
CA ILE A 303 5.72 5.55 2.32
C ILE A 303 5.34 4.16 2.83
N ASN A 304 6.10 3.69 3.80
CA ASN A 304 5.68 2.64 4.72
C ASN A 304 5.53 3.26 6.11
N PRO A 305 4.30 3.39 6.64
CA PRO A 305 4.08 3.97 7.96
C PRO A 305 4.74 3.11 9.04
N VAL A 306 5.11 3.73 10.18
CA VAL A 306 5.52 2.93 11.33
C VAL A 306 4.30 2.15 11.84
N ARG A 307 4.56 0.94 12.34
CA ARG A 307 3.66 0.32 13.32
C ARG A 307 3.45 1.31 14.47
N ILE A 308 2.32 1.25 15.17
CA ILE A 308 1.92 2.23 16.22
C ILE A 308 2.93 2.46 17.38
N ARG A 309 4.14 1.90 17.33
CA ARG A 309 5.28 2.38 18.11
C ARG A 309 5.71 3.82 17.79
N PHE A 310 5.42 4.41 16.61
CA PHE A 310 5.67 5.84 16.33
C PHE A 310 4.65 6.44 15.33
N VAL A 311 4.25 7.70 15.50
CA VAL A 311 3.27 8.41 14.65
C VAL A 311 4.02 9.35 13.70
N TYR A 312 3.74 9.30 12.39
CA TYR A 312 4.22 10.32 11.44
C TYR A 312 3.13 11.37 11.18
N LEU A 313 3.55 12.63 11.12
CA LEU A 313 2.76 13.77 10.66
C LEU A 313 3.20 14.13 9.23
N PHE A 314 2.24 14.30 8.32
CA PHE A 314 2.46 15.08 7.10
C PHE A 314 1.79 16.44 7.27
N PRO A 315 2.51 17.57 7.10
CA PRO A 315 1.91 18.75 6.52
C PRO A 315 1.67 18.47 5.03
N CYS A 316 0.45 18.70 4.54
CA CYS A 316 0.23 18.82 3.10
C CYS A 316 1.12 19.93 2.56
N PHE A 317 1.93 19.64 1.52
CA PHE A 317 2.74 20.62 0.80
C PHE A 317 1.93 21.22 -0.36
#